data_AF-A0A959GPM2-F1
#
_entry.id   AF-A0A959GPM2-F1
#
_cell.length_a   1.000
_cell.length_b   1.000
_cell.length_c   1.000
_cell.angle_alpha   90.00
_cell.angle_beta   90.00
_cell.angle_gamma   90.00
#
_symmetry.space_group_name_H-M   'P 1'
#
loop_
_entity.id
_entity.type
_entity.pdbx_description
1 polymer ?
#
loop_
_entity_poly.entity_id
_entity_poly.type
_entity_poly.pdbx_seq_one_letter_code
_entity_poly.pdbx_strand_id
1 'polypeptide(L)'
;EKYDYNFSFGANQMANRFLKVIAAMAGINDVVNTEPPTLKSQLVTTHTARRSAATNLRLQGASLKTIADLGGWKNIQVLQLYLRASGLESAKIAGDLDFFK
;
A
#
# COMPACT_ATOMS: atom_id res chain seq x y z
N GLU A 1 -23.09 10.38 -2.16
CA GLU A 1 -21.90 9.51 -1.95
C GLU A 1 -21.08 10.01 -0.75
N LYS A 2 -20.12 9.22 -0.26
CA LYS A 2 -19.51 9.38 1.08
C LYS A 2 -18.60 10.62 1.27
N TYR A 3 -18.16 11.29 0.19
CA TYR A 3 -17.19 12.41 0.28
C TYR A 3 -17.38 13.53 -0.76
N ASP A 4 -18.61 13.70 -1.28
CA ASP A 4 -19.00 14.87 -2.10
C ASP A 4 -18.08 15.22 -3.29
N TYR A 5 -17.35 14.21 -3.81
CA TYR A 5 -16.39 14.32 -4.93
C TYR A 5 -15.47 15.54 -4.92
N ASN A 6 -15.14 16.07 -3.73
CA ASN A 6 -14.28 17.22 -3.64
C ASN A 6 -12.83 16.80 -3.94
N PHE A 7 -12.43 17.07 -5.17
CA PHE A 7 -11.11 16.74 -5.72
C PHE A 7 -10.16 17.95 -5.70
N SER A 8 -10.37 18.91 -4.79
CA SER A 8 -9.43 20.03 -4.55
C SER A 8 -8.15 19.56 -3.84
N PHE A 9 -7.46 18.59 -4.43
CA PHE A 9 -6.14 18.20 -3.98
C PHE A 9 -5.12 19.19 -4.51
N GLY A 10 -4.23 19.65 -3.64
CA GLY A 10 -3.01 20.33 -4.08
C GLY A 10 -2.16 19.43 -4.99
N ALA A 11 -1.20 20.01 -5.69
CA ALA A 11 -0.29 19.27 -6.58
C ALA A 11 0.30 18.01 -5.91
N ASN A 12 0.64 16.99 -6.70
CA ASN A 12 1.21 15.72 -6.21
C ASN A 12 2.38 15.89 -5.22
N GLN A 13 3.16 16.96 -5.36
CA GLN A 13 4.25 17.30 -4.44
C GLN A 13 3.74 17.64 -3.03
N MET A 14 2.63 18.36 -2.91
CA MET A 14 1.98 18.68 -1.63
C MET A 14 1.42 17.42 -0.97
N ALA A 15 0.74 16.56 -1.75
CA ALA A 15 0.23 15.28 -1.24
C ALA A 15 1.35 14.40 -0.67
N ASN A 16 2.49 14.30 -1.37
CA ASN A 16 3.65 13.56 -0.87
C ASN A 16 4.23 14.18 0.40
N ARG A 17 4.29 15.51 0.53
CA ARG A 17 4.74 16.17 1.76
C ARG A 17 3.82 15.83 2.94
N PHE A 18 2.51 15.91 2.74
CA PHE A 18 1.54 15.54 3.78
C PHE A 18 1.66 14.06 4.18
N LEU A 19 1.84 13.15 3.22
CA LEU A 19 2.05 11.73 3.51
C LEU A 19 3.28 11.48 4.39
N LYS A 20 4.39 12.18 4.14
CA LYS A 20 5.60 12.06 4.98
C LYS A 20 5.35 12.54 6.41
N VAL A 21 4.63 13.65 6.58
CA VAL A 21 4.25 14.17 7.90
C VAL A 21 3.35 13.19 8.63
N ILE A 22 2.29 12.69 7.96
CA ILE A 22 1.37 11.71 8.54
C ILE A 22 2.10 10.43 8.95
N ALA A 23 3.00 9.92 8.08
CA ALA A 23 3.80 8.74 8.40
C ALA A 23 4.72 8.96 9.62
N ALA A 24 5.31 10.16 9.74
CA ALA A 24 6.12 10.52 10.89
C ALA A 24 5.28 10.62 12.18
N MET A 25 4.09 11.22 12.10
CA MET A 25 3.13 11.30 13.22
C MET A 25 2.65 9.91 13.66
N ALA A 26 2.53 8.97 12.73
CA ALA A 26 2.19 7.57 13.01
C ALA A 26 3.38 6.74 13.56
N GLY A 27 4.54 7.37 13.81
CA GLY A 27 5.69 6.70 14.40
C GLY A 27 6.52 5.86 13.43
N ILE A 28 6.31 5.98 12.10
CA ILE A 28 7.05 5.23 11.08
C ILE A 28 8.43 5.91 10.85
N ASN A 29 9.24 6.00 11.89
CA ASN A 29 10.48 6.79 11.91
C ASN A 29 11.74 5.92 12.04
N ASP A 30 11.66 4.63 11.72
CA ASP A 30 12.84 3.76 11.66
C ASP A 30 13.91 4.40 10.76
N VAL A 31 15.17 4.39 11.21
CA VAL A 31 16.29 4.82 10.36
C VAL A 31 16.52 3.76 9.29
N VAL A 32 16.54 4.20 8.03
CA VAL A 32 16.83 3.37 6.87
C VAL A 32 18.25 3.66 6.43
N ASN A 33 18.99 2.59 6.13
CA ASN A 33 20.35 2.65 5.57
C ASN A 33 20.30 3.12 4.11
N THR A 34 20.13 4.42 3.93
CA THR A 34 20.41 5.15 2.69
C THR A 34 21.70 5.95 2.85
N GLU A 35 22.27 6.44 1.76
CA GLU A 35 23.38 7.40 1.81
C GLU A 35 22.88 8.76 1.29
N PRO A 36 22.65 9.76 2.16
CA PRO A 36 22.76 9.77 3.63
C PRO A 36 21.62 8.99 4.34
N PRO A 37 21.81 8.54 5.59
CA PRO A 37 20.75 7.85 6.35
C PRO A 37 19.51 8.72 6.49
N THR A 38 18.33 8.11 6.37
CA THR A 38 17.06 8.84 6.42
C THR A 38 15.99 8.09 7.20
N LEU A 39 14.95 8.81 7.64
CA LEU A 39 13.81 8.19 8.32
C LEU A 39 12.89 7.55 7.28
N LYS A 40 12.35 6.38 7.62
CA LYS A 40 11.40 5.65 6.76
C LYS A 40 10.19 6.51 6.37
N SER A 41 9.70 7.37 7.25
CA SER A 41 8.64 8.35 6.98
C SER A 41 8.98 9.29 5.82
N GLN A 42 10.25 9.64 5.63
CA GLN A 42 10.70 10.50 4.52
C GLN A 42 10.69 9.82 3.16
N LEU A 43 10.60 8.49 3.13
CA LEU A 43 10.53 7.68 1.91
C LEU A 43 9.09 7.34 1.51
N VAL A 44 8.10 7.70 2.33
CA VAL A 44 6.69 7.46 2.01
C VAL A 44 6.24 8.40 0.90
N THR A 45 5.58 7.81 -0.11
CA THR A 45 5.00 8.51 -1.25
C THR A 45 3.59 8.01 -1.53
N THR A 46 2.85 8.71 -2.40
CA THR A 46 1.55 8.25 -2.92
C THR A 46 1.65 6.86 -3.55
N HIS A 47 2.78 6.57 -4.21
CA HIS A 47 3.03 5.25 -4.78
C HIS A 47 3.22 4.19 -3.70
N THR A 48 3.97 4.48 -2.62
CA THR A 48 4.07 3.60 -1.44
C THR A 48 2.68 3.30 -0.85
N ALA A 49 1.86 4.34 -0.67
CA ALA A 49 0.50 4.20 -0.15
C ALA A 49 -0.37 3.31 -1.05
N ARG A 50 -0.32 3.49 -2.38
CA ARG A 50 -1.03 2.65 -3.35
C ARG A 50 -0.60 1.18 -3.28
N ARG A 51 0.70 0.89 -3.14
CA ARG A 51 1.19 -0.49 -2.98
C ARG A 51 0.69 -1.13 -1.68
N SER A 52 0.75 -0.38 -0.58
CA SER A 52 0.28 -0.84 0.73
C SER A 52 -1.21 -1.11 0.71
N ALA A 53 -2.01 -0.25 0.08
CA ALA A 53 -3.45 -0.44 -0.06
C ALA A 53 -3.79 -1.74 -0.82
N ALA A 54 -3.13 -1.99 -1.96
CA ALA A 54 -3.31 -3.23 -2.72
C ALA A 54 -2.95 -4.47 -1.91
N THR A 55 -1.83 -4.43 -1.17
CA THR A 55 -1.40 -5.55 -0.32
C THR A 55 -2.41 -5.79 0.81
N ASN A 56 -2.85 -4.75 1.51
CA ASN A 56 -3.82 -4.88 2.60
C ASN A 56 -5.18 -5.41 2.11
N LEU A 57 -5.67 -4.94 0.95
CA LEU A 57 -6.89 -5.47 0.34
C LEU A 57 -6.75 -6.95 0.01
N ARG A 58 -5.58 -7.36 -0.51
CA ARG A 58 -5.31 -8.78 -0.81
C ARG A 58 -5.29 -9.64 0.45
N LEU A 59 -4.72 -9.14 1.55
CA LEU A 59 -4.69 -9.81 2.85
C LEU A 59 -6.10 -9.94 3.46
N GLN A 60 -7.00 -9.00 3.17
CA GLN A 60 -8.41 -9.08 3.54
C GLN A 60 -9.24 -9.98 2.61
N GLY A 61 -8.61 -10.69 1.67
CA GLY A 61 -9.28 -11.63 0.77
C GLY A 61 -9.90 -11.00 -0.48
N ALA A 62 -9.67 -9.72 -0.77
CA ALA A 62 -10.16 -9.11 -2.00
C ALA A 62 -9.52 -9.78 -3.24
N SER A 63 -10.34 -9.97 -4.29
CA SER A 63 -9.86 -10.59 -5.53
C SER A 63 -8.82 -9.70 -6.24
N LEU A 64 -7.89 -10.33 -6.97
CA LEU A 64 -6.91 -9.60 -7.78
C LEU A 64 -7.58 -8.66 -8.80
N LYS A 65 -8.73 -9.07 -9.35
CA LYS A 65 -9.50 -8.25 -10.28
C LYS A 65 -10.07 -7.00 -9.61
N THR A 66 -10.68 -7.15 -8.44
CA THR A 66 -11.19 -6.01 -7.65
C THR A 66 -10.08 -5.02 -7.32
N ILE A 67 -8.92 -5.51 -6.88
CA ILE A 67 -7.77 -4.66 -6.57
C ILE A 67 -7.22 -3.97 -7.83
N ALA A 68 -7.15 -4.69 -8.95
CA ALA A 68 -6.71 -4.15 -10.24
C ALA A 68 -7.64 -3.03 -10.71
N ASP A 69 -8.95 -3.26 -10.67
CA ASP A 69 -9.97 -2.32 -11.12
C ASP A 69 -9.95 -1.05 -10.22
N LEU A 70 -9.88 -1.20 -8.90
CA LEU A 70 -9.81 -0.07 -7.95
C LEU A 70 -8.53 0.75 -8.07
N GLY A 71 -7.39 0.09 -8.26
CA GLY A 71 -6.11 0.79 -8.33
C GLY A 71 -5.68 1.18 -9.74
N GLY A 72 -6.45 0.85 -10.78
CA GLY A 72 -6.17 1.21 -12.17
C GLY A 72 -5.03 0.39 -12.81
N TRP A 73 -4.84 -0.87 -12.41
CA TRP A 73 -3.87 -1.76 -13.06
C TRP A 73 -4.51 -2.46 -14.26
N LYS A 74 -3.96 -2.22 -15.47
CA LYS A 74 -4.39 -2.93 -16.68
C LYS A 74 -3.86 -4.36 -16.77
N ASN A 75 -2.68 -4.59 -16.19
CA ASN A 75 -1.98 -5.87 -16.25
C ASN A 75 -1.89 -6.45 -14.83
N ILE A 76 -2.48 -7.64 -14.65
CA ILE A 76 -2.56 -8.33 -13.35
C ILE A 76 -1.19 -8.84 -12.91
N GLN A 77 -0.34 -9.26 -13.85
CA GLN A 77 1.03 -9.70 -13.56
C GLN A 77 1.85 -8.55 -12.96
N VAL A 78 1.65 -7.31 -13.43
CA VAL A 78 2.25 -6.12 -12.81
C VAL A 78 1.71 -5.91 -11.40
N LEU A 79 0.42 -6.09 -11.15
CA LEU A 79 -0.14 -5.98 -9.80
C LEU A 79 0.50 -7.02 -8.85
N GLN A 80 0.74 -8.25 -9.31
CA GLN A 80 1.37 -9.28 -8.49
C GLN A 80 2.78 -8.90 -8.00
N LEU A 81 3.56 -8.17 -8.80
CA LEU A 81 4.87 -7.64 -8.38
C LEU A 81 4.77 -6.60 -7.26
N TYR A 82 3.60 -5.95 -7.11
CA TYR A 82 3.35 -4.90 -6.13
C TYR A 82 2.79 -5.46 -4.82
N LEU A 83 2.21 -6.66 -4.86
CA LEU A 83 1.71 -7.37 -3.69
C LEU A 83 2.90 -7.95 -2.93
N ARG A 84 3.27 -7.32 -1.82
CA ARG A 84 4.35 -7.78 -0.96
C ARG A 84 3.79 -8.61 0.21
N ALA A 85 3.00 -9.64 -0.10
CA ALA A 85 2.68 -10.66 0.89
C ALA A 85 3.93 -11.52 1.08
N SER A 86 4.48 -11.57 2.29
CA SER A 86 5.58 -12.50 2.58
C SER A 86 5.07 -13.95 2.44
N GLY A 87 5.97 -14.92 2.26
CA GLY A 87 5.60 -16.34 2.25
C GLY A 87 4.84 -16.75 3.52
N LEU A 88 5.17 -16.13 4.64
CA LEU A 88 4.50 -16.30 5.94
C LEU A 88 3.02 -15.86 5.92
N GLU A 89 2.71 -14.75 5.25
CA GLU A 89 1.33 -14.25 5.15
C GLU A 89 0.51 -15.06 4.12
N SER A 90 1.17 -15.57 3.08
CA SER A 90 0.54 -16.54 2.17
C SER A 90 0.19 -17.84 2.89
N ALA A 91 1.07 -18.29 3.80
CA ALA A 91 0.84 -19.47 4.62
C ALA A 91 -0.31 -19.27 5.64
N LYS A 92 -0.45 -18.08 6.25
CA LYS A 92 -1.61 -17.76 7.10
C LYS A 92 -2.92 -17.84 6.33
N ILE A 93 -3.00 -17.16 5.17
CA ILE A 93 -4.20 -17.18 4.34
C ILE A 93 -4.52 -18.62 3.90
N ALA A 94 -3.50 -19.42 3.56
CA ALA A 94 -3.69 -20.82 3.18
C ALA A 94 -4.20 -21.69 4.34
N GLY A 95 -3.72 -21.48 5.56
CA GLY A 95 -4.17 -22.21 6.75
C GLY A 95 -5.65 -21.96 7.08
N ASP A 96 -6.19 -20.80 6.73
CA ASP A 96 -7.60 -20.47 6.94
C ASP A 96 -8.53 -21.07 5.87
N LEU A 97 -7.99 -21.60 4.76
CA LEU A 97 -8.78 -22.25 3.72
C LEU A 97 -9.24 -23.64 4.18
N ASP A 98 -10.52 -23.95 3.95
CA ASP A 98 -11.12 -25.26 4.32
C ASP A 98 -10.43 -26.45 3.65
N PHE A 99 -9.69 -26.23 2.56
CA PHE A 99 -8.89 -27.27 1.90
C PHE A 99 -7.75 -27.80 2.79
N PHE A 100 -7.20 -26.98 3.68
CA PHE A 100 -6.06 -27.32 4.55
C PHE A 100 -6.46 -27.50 6.02
N LYS A 101 -7.75 -27.40 6.35
CA LYS A 101 -8.28 -27.77 7.66
C LYS A 101 -8.41 -29.28 7.81
#